data_AF-A0A4S8KZP8-F1
#
_entry.id   AF-A0A4S8KZP8-F1
#
_cell.length_a   1.000
_cell.length_b   1.000
_cell.length_c   1.000
_cell.angle_alpha   90.00
_cell.angle_beta   90.00
_cell.angle_gamma   90.00
#
_symmetry.space_group_name_H-M   'P 1'
#
loop_
_entity.id
_entity.type
_entity.pdbx_description
1 polymer ?
#
loop_
_entity_poly.entity_id
_entity_poly.type
_entity_poly.pdbx_seq_one_letter_code
_entity_poly.pdbx_strand_id
1 'polypeptide(L)' 'QLSKLFTTAYVSRINANLVAPAKSVLIKPNELGAALARPLHLAAYEPYHHLSTLAAAVSYGIIRGEPF' A
#
# COMPACT_ATOMS: atom_id res chain seq x y z
N GLN A 1 -1.59 13.70 -8.55
CA GLN A 1 -0.89 13.19 -7.35
C GLN A 1 -1.25 11.72 -7.15
N LEU A 2 -0.26 10.83 -7.17
CA LEU A 2 -0.40 9.37 -6.98
C LEU A 2 -1.14 8.97 -5.69
N SER A 3 -1.09 9.82 -4.67
CA SER A 3 -1.84 9.66 -3.41
C SER A 3 -3.36 9.59 -3.58
N LYS A 4 -3.92 10.12 -4.68
CA LYS A 4 -5.35 9.99 -4.99
C LYS A 4 -5.73 8.64 -5.59
N LEU A 5 -4.75 7.90 -6.13
CA LEU A 5 -4.95 6.58 -6.74
C LEU A 5 -4.63 5.45 -5.74
N PHE A 6 -3.58 5.60 -4.95
CA PHE A 6 -3.14 4.62 -3.95
C PHE A 6 -3.82 4.84 -2.59
N THR A 7 -5.12 4.59 -2.55
CA THR A 7 -5.91 4.61 -1.31
C THR A 7 -6.02 3.22 -0.70
N THR A 8 -6.35 3.15 0.59
CA THR A 8 -6.66 1.87 1.26
C THR A 8 -7.79 1.14 0.55
N ALA A 9 -8.81 1.84 0.07
CA ALA A 9 -9.92 1.28 -0.69
C ALA A 9 -9.47 0.65 -2.02
N TYR A 10 -8.56 1.31 -2.74
CA TYR A 10 -8.00 0.77 -3.98
C TYR A 10 -7.21 -0.52 -3.72
N VAL A 11 -6.34 -0.51 -2.71
CA VAL A 11 -5.53 -1.69 -2.36
C VAL A 11 -6.39 -2.85 -1.87
N SER A 12 -7.43 -2.59 -1.07
CA SER A 12 -8.38 -3.61 -0.64
C SER A 12 -9.12 -4.26 -1.81
N ARG A 13 -9.47 -3.50 -2.85
CA ARG A 13 -10.11 -4.04 -4.06
C ARG A 13 -9.15 -4.92 -4.86
N ILE A 14 -7.88 -4.51 -4.99
CA ILE A 14 -6.86 -5.34 -5.62
C ILE A 14 -6.69 -6.65 -4.84
N ASN A 15 -6.55 -6.58 -3.51
CA ASN A 15 -6.37 -7.77 -2.69
C ASN A 15 -7.55 -8.73 -2.83
N ALA A 16 -8.78 -8.21 -2.83
CA ALA A 16 -9.99 -9.01 -3.06
C ALA A 16 -9.97 -9.74 -4.41
N ASN A 17 -9.48 -9.11 -5.47
CA ASN A 17 -9.34 -9.75 -6.78
C ASN A 17 -8.23 -10.80 -6.82
N LEU A 18 -7.13 -10.58 -6.09
CA LEU A 18 -5.97 -11.49 -6.06
C LEU A 18 -6.27 -12.77 -5.27
N VAL A 19 -7.00 -12.67 -4.16
CA VAL A 19 -7.28 -13.82 -3.30
C VAL A 19 -8.55 -14.58 -3.69
N ALA A 20 -9.30 -14.12 -4.69
CA ALA A 20 -10.51 -14.80 -5.15
C ALA A 20 -10.23 -16.26 -5.54
N PRO A 21 -11.10 -17.22 -5.14
CA PRO A 21 -12.42 -17.05 -4.53
C PRO A 21 -12.41 -16.88 -2.99
N ALA A 22 -11.24 -16.86 -2.35
CA ALA A 22 -11.16 -16.59 -0.92
C ALA A 22 -11.59 -15.14 -0.59
N LYS A 23 -12.00 -14.91 0.66
CA LYS A 23 -12.46 -13.60 1.12
C LYS A 23 -11.27 -12.78 1.61
N SER A 24 -11.03 -11.62 0.99
CA SER A 24 -10.13 -10.60 1.54
C SER A 24 -10.79 -9.89 2.72
N VAL A 25 -10.11 -9.83 3.87
CA VAL A 25 -10.59 -9.13 5.07
C VAL A 25 -9.54 -8.14 5.51
N LEU A 26 -9.87 -6.85 5.57
CA LEU A 26 -8.96 -5.85 6.12
C LEU A 26 -9.04 -5.89 7.65
N ILE A 27 -8.06 -6.51 8.31
CA ILE A 27 -8.00 -6.66 9.77
C ILE A 27 -7.32 -5.49 10.47
N LYS A 28 -6.38 -4.79 9.80
CA LYS A 28 -5.65 -3.64 10.37
C LYS A 28 -5.69 -2.44 9.42
N PRO A 29 -6.78 -1.66 9.41
CA PRO A 29 -6.93 -0.52 8.49
C PRO A 29 -5.88 0.57 8.70
N ASN A 30 -5.45 0.79 9.95
CA ASN A 30 -4.43 1.79 10.28
C ASN A 30 -3.05 1.40 9.75
N GLU A 31 -2.69 0.11 9.84
CA GLU A 31 -1.43 -0.41 9.31
C GLU A 31 -1.38 -0.31 7.78
N LEU A 32 -2.50 -0.60 7.10
CA LEU A 32 -2.59 -0.38 5.66
C LEU A 32 -2.43 1.10 5.30
N GLY A 33 -3.07 2.00 6.07
CA GLY A 33 -2.92 3.44 5.90
C GLY A 33 -1.46 3.89 6.05
N ALA A 34 -0.79 3.44 7.11
CA ALA A 34 0.62 3.74 7.37
C ALA A 34 1.56 3.19 6.29
N ALA A 35 1.33 1.95 5.85
CA ALA A 35 2.09 1.29 4.79
C ALA A 35 2.01 2.05 3.45
N LEU A 36 0.89 2.72 3.17
CA LEU A 36 0.72 3.53 1.95
C LEU A 36 1.20 4.98 2.13
N ALA A 37 1.04 5.55 3.33
CA ALA A 37 1.39 6.95 3.59
C ALA A 37 2.90 7.20 3.49
N ARG A 38 3.72 6.32 4.06
CA ARG A 38 5.18 6.52 4.11
C ARG A 38 5.84 6.53 2.73
N PRO A 39 5.55 5.57 1.82
CA PRO A 39 6.05 5.62 0.45
C PRO A 39 5.52 6.82 -0.32
N LEU A 40 4.23 7.17 -0.18
CA LEU A 40 3.67 8.36 -0.83
C LEU A 40 4.36 9.66 -0.37
N HIS A 41 4.76 9.73 0.90
CA HIS A 41 5.55 10.82 1.45
C HIS A 41 6.95 10.86 0.81
N LEU A 42 7.65 9.72 0.73
CA LEU A 42 8.94 9.63 0.04
C LEU A 42 8.84 10.05 -1.43
N ALA A 43 7.80 9.61 -2.15
CA ALA A 43 7.58 10.00 -3.54
C ALA A 43 7.34 11.52 -3.71
N ALA A 44 6.74 12.17 -2.71
CA ALA A 44 6.44 13.58 -2.76
C ALA A 44 7.63 14.46 -2.37
N TYR A 45 8.41 14.06 -1.36
CA TYR A 45 9.47 14.90 -0.78
C TYR A 45 10.88 14.52 -1.23
N GLU A 46 11.07 13.29 -1.71
CA GLU A 46 12.35 12.77 -2.18
C GLU A 46 12.21 12.19 -3.61
N PRO A 47 11.84 13.03 -4.60
CA PRO A 47 11.47 12.59 -5.95
C PRO A 47 12.63 11.97 -6.76
N TYR A 48 13.86 12.11 -6.27
CA TYR A 48 15.07 11.58 -6.91
C TYR A 48 15.32 10.10 -6.60
N HIS A 49 14.55 9.50 -5.69
CA HIS A 49 14.63 8.06 -5.47
C HIS A 49 14.09 7.27 -6.66
N HIS A 50 14.75 6.16 -6.96
CA HIS A 50 14.32 5.27 -8.02
C HIS A 50 12.95 4.66 -7.67
N LEU A 51 12.10 4.45 -8.69
CA LEU A 51 10.76 3.88 -8.52
C LEU A 51 10.76 2.52 -7.80
N SER A 52 11.84 1.76 -7.94
CA SER A 52 12.04 0.49 -7.23
C SER A 52 12.12 0.66 -5.71
N THR A 53 12.72 1.75 -5.22
CA THR A 53 12.76 2.07 -3.78
C THR A 53 11.37 2.32 -3.25
N LEU A 54 10.54 3.03 -4.01
CA LEU A 54 9.14 3.28 -3.65
C LEU A 54 8.34 1.98 -3.59
N ALA A 55 8.47 1.13 -4.62
CA ALA A 55 7.82 -0.17 -4.67
C ALA A 55 8.24 -1.05 -3.49
N ALA A 56 9.55 -1.13 -3.19
CA ALA A 56 10.07 -1.88 -2.06
C ALA A 56 9.52 -1.38 -0.72
N ALA A 57 9.42 -0.06 -0.53
CA ALA A 57 8.88 0.53 0.69
C ALA A 57 7.38 0.19 0.88
N VAL A 58 6.58 0.26 -0.19
CA VAL A 58 5.16 -0.15 -0.16
C VAL A 58 5.03 -1.65 0.16
N SER A 59 5.77 -2.50 -0.56
CA SER A 59 5.73 -3.95 -0.36
C SER A 59 6.12 -4.33 1.06
N TYR A 60 7.22 -3.76 1.58
CA TYR A 60 7.67 -3.99 2.95
C TYR A 60 6.61 -3.59 3.97
N GLY A 61 5.97 -2.43 3.81
CA GLY A 61 4.91 -1.96 4.71
C GLY A 61 3.71 -2.89 4.74
N ILE A 62 3.25 -3.37 3.58
CA ILE A 62 2.11 -4.30 3.49
C ILE A 62 2.47 -5.67 4.09
N ILE A 63 3.64 -6.21 3.76
CA ILE A 63 4.08 -7.53 4.26
C ILE A 63 4.27 -7.49 5.78
N ARG A 64 4.89 -6.45 6.32
CA ARG A 64 5.15 -6.34 7.77
C ARG A 64 3.94 -5.92 8.59
N GLY A 65 3.06 -5.10 8.01
CA GLY A 65 1.83 -4.68 8.68
C GLY A 65 0.81 -5.81 8.79
N GLU A 66 0.87 -6.77 7.85
CA GLU A 66 -0.13 -7.84 7.69
C GLU A 66 -1.55 -7.30 7.86
N PRO A 67 -1.96 -6.35 6.98
CA PRO A 67 -3.23 -5.67 7.15
C PRO A 67 -4.43 -6.50 6.70
N PHE A 68 -4.20 -7.54 5.90
CA PHE A 68 -5.22 -8.44 5.35
C PHE A 68 -5.15 -9.83 5.99
#